data_AF-A0A661IKA2-F1
#
_entry.id   AF-A0A661IKA2-F1
#
_cell.length_a   1.000
_cell.length_b   1.000
_cell.length_c   1.000
_cell.angle_alpha   90.00
_cell.angle_beta   90.00
_cell.angle_gamma   90.00
#
_symmetry.space_group_name_H-M   'P 1'
#
loop_
_entity.id
_entity.type
_entity.pdbx_description
1 polymer ?
#
loop_
_entity_poly.entity_id
_entity_poly.type
_entity_poly.pdbx_seq_one_letter_code
_entity_poly.pdbx_strand_id
1 'polypeptide(L)'
;MSKIIWSKIDEAPALATYSLLPIVNAFTKAAGVEVVVSDISLSGRVLATWNLAKDELSELGKVVLQEDGNIIKLPNISASVGQLKDCIAELQGQGFDIP
;
A
#
# COMPACT_ATOMS: atom_id res chain seq x y z
N MET A 1 -17.64 -13.18 -3.38
CA MET A 1 -16.68 -12.99 -4.50
C MET A 1 -15.31 -13.05 -3.85
N SER A 2 -14.41 -13.92 -4.32
CA SER A 2 -13.08 -14.04 -3.70
C SER A 2 -12.27 -12.78 -3.96
N LYS A 3 -11.59 -12.26 -2.94
CA LYS A 3 -10.88 -10.97 -2.97
C LYS A 3 -9.43 -11.18 -2.58
N ILE A 4 -8.52 -10.62 -3.36
CA ILE A 4 -7.09 -10.55 -3.06
C ILE A 4 -6.74 -9.09 -2.79
N ILE A 5 -6.01 -8.83 -1.72
CA ILE A 5 -5.47 -7.49 -1.44
C ILE A 5 -4.00 -7.44 -1.85
N TRP A 6 -3.67 -6.56 -2.78
CA TRP A 6 -2.31 -6.30 -3.23
C TRP A 6 -1.74 -5.09 -2.50
N SER A 7 -0.62 -5.25 -1.79
CA SER A 7 0.00 -4.12 -1.11
C SER A 7 0.65 -3.17 -2.13
N LYS A 8 0.21 -1.91 -2.16
CA LYS A 8 0.98 -0.81 -2.78
C LYS A 8 2.04 -0.35 -1.78
N ILE A 9 3.27 -0.26 -2.26
CA ILE A 9 4.47 -0.13 -1.43
C ILE A 9 5.44 0.88 -2.09
N ASP A 10 6.73 0.78 -1.78
CA ASP A 10 7.76 1.77 -2.11
C ASP A 10 8.73 1.30 -3.22
N GLU A 11 9.48 2.24 -3.78
CA GLU A 11 10.69 2.02 -4.60
C GLU A 11 10.50 0.99 -5.75
N ALA A 12 11.44 0.06 -5.91
CA ALA A 12 11.48 -0.88 -7.02
C ALA A 12 10.22 -1.78 -7.13
N PRO A 13 9.73 -2.43 -6.06
CA PRO A 13 8.53 -3.24 -6.18
C PRO A 13 7.25 -2.40 -6.41
N ALA A 14 7.24 -1.09 -6.10
CA ALA A 14 6.14 -0.21 -6.46
C ALA A 14 6.10 -0.02 -7.98
N LEU A 15 7.26 0.26 -8.59
CA LEU A 15 7.40 0.36 -10.05
C LEU A 15 7.02 -0.95 -10.74
N ALA A 16 7.45 -2.10 -10.19
CA ALA A 16 7.06 -3.40 -10.73
C ALA A 16 5.55 -3.64 -10.64
N THR A 17 4.90 -3.16 -9.58
CA THR A 17 3.44 -3.25 -9.41
C THR A 17 2.70 -2.51 -10.53
N TYR A 18 3.16 -1.34 -10.97
CA TYR A 18 2.52 -0.62 -12.09
C TYR A 18 2.50 -1.43 -13.40
N SER A 19 3.49 -2.31 -13.60
CA SER A 19 3.54 -3.20 -14.77
C SER A 19 2.75 -4.51 -14.57
N LEU A 20 2.95 -5.17 -13.42
CA LEU A 20 2.43 -6.52 -13.19
C LEU A 20 0.96 -6.54 -12.76
N LEU A 21 0.51 -5.58 -11.94
CA LEU A 21 -0.85 -5.58 -11.39
C LEU A 21 -1.95 -5.52 -12.47
N PRO A 22 -1.83 -4.74 -13.56
CA PRO A 22 -2.80 -4.78 -14.67
C PRO A 22 -2.91 -6.17 -15.31
N ILE A 23 -1.79 -6.88 -15.44
CA ILE A 23 -1.74 -8.24 -16.00
C ILE A 23 -2.43 -9.20 -15.03
N VAL A 24 -2.09 -9.17 -13.74
CA VAL A 24 -2.74 -9.99 -12.71
C VAL A 24 -4.25 -9.80 -12.75
N ASN A 25 -4.73 -8.55 -12.76
CA ASN A 25 -6.16 -8.23 -12.84
C ASN A 25 -6.85 -8.82 -14.08
N ALA A 26 -6.19 -8.77 -15.24
CA ALA A 26 -6.75 -9.30 -16.49
C ALA A 26 -6.98 -10.82 -16.40
N PHE A 27 -6.03 -11.54 -15.79
CA PHE A 27 -6.12 -13.00 -15.63
C PHE A 27 -7.10 -13.40 -14.51
N THR A 28 -7.09 -12.73 -13.36
CA THR A 28 -7.96 -13.06 -12.22
C THR A 28 -9.43 -12.79 -12.49
N LYS A 29 -9.74 -11.82 -13.36
CA LYS A 29 -11.11 -11.52 -13.79
C LYS A 29 -11.82 -12.72 -14.39
N ALA A 30 -11.12 -13.57 -15.16
CA ALA A 30 -11.70 -14.79 -15.74
C ALA A 30 -12.16 -15.80 -14.67
N ALA A 31 -11.57 -15.75 -13.48
CA ALA A 31 -11.94 -16.58 -12.33
C ALA A 31 -12.92 -15.90 -11.36
N GLY A 32 -13.40 -14.69 -11.67
CA GLY A 32 -14.28 -13.93 -10.77
C GLY A 32 -13.60 -13.51 -9.47
N VAL A 33 -12.27 -13.34 -9.47
CA VAL A 33 -11.47 -12.88 -8.33
C VAL A 33 -11.15 -11.41 -8.49
N GLU A 34 -11.54 -10.60 -7.50
CA GLU A 34 -11.23 -9.17 -7.45
C GLU A 34 -9.85 -8.97 -6.80
N VAL A 35 -8.99 -8.14 -7.42
CA VAL A 35 -7.73 -7.72 -6.82
C VAL A 35 -7.81 -6.23 -6.51
N VAL A 36 -7.79 -5.88 -5.23
CA VAL A 36 -7.81 -4.48 -4.78
C VAL A 36 -6.46 -4.07 -4.22
N VAL A 37 -6.18 -2.78 -4.25
CA VAL A 37 -4.94 -2.23 -3.69
C VAL A 37 -5.18 -1.71 -2.27
N SER A 38 -4.21 -1.92 -1.39
CA SER A 38 -4.14 -1.30 -0.07
C SER A 38 -2.76 -0.66 0.09
N ASP A 39 -2.72 0.65 0.36
CA ASP A 39 -1.48 1.44 0.35
C ASP A 39 -0.79 1.42 1.72
N ILE A 40 0.34 0.72 1.80
CA ILE A 40 1.18 0.66 3.01
C ILE A 40 2.59 1.22 2.75
N SER A 41 2.73 2.04 1.70
CA SER A 41 3.95 2.82 1.45
C SER A 41 4.31 3.69 2.65
N LEU A 42 5.58 4.10 2.74
CA LEU A 42 6.04 5.03 3.77
C LEU A 42 5.22 6.32 3.76
N SER A 43 5.00 6.92 2.59
CA SER A 43 4.21 8.15 2.46
C SER A 43 2.75 7.94 2.84
N GLY A 44 2.12 6.85 2.41
CA GLY A 44 0.76 6.50 2.80
C GLY A 44 0.60 6.37 4.32
N ARG A 45 1.54 5.71 4.99
CA ARG A 45 1.53 5.56 6.47
C ARG A 45 1.81 6.87 7.21
N VAL A 46 2.71 7.72 6.70
CA VAL A 46 2.94 9.06 7.26
C VAL A 46 1.65 9.88 7.18
N LEU A 47 1.01 9.94 6.01
CA LEU A 47 -0.25 10.68 5.85
C LEU A 47 -1.39 10.12 6.71
N ALA A 48 -1.49 8.80 6.83
CA ALA A 48 -2.48 8.15 7.69
C ALA A 48 -2.32 8.53 9.18
N THR A 49 -1.08 8.65 9.66
CA THR A 49 -0.78 9.08 11.03
C THR A 49 -1.33 10.48 11.35
N TRP A 50 -1.43 11.34 10.32
CA TRP A 50 -1.99 12.69 10.42
C TRP A 50 -3.46 12.78 10.00
N ASN A 51 -4.16 11.65 9.82
CA ASN A 51 -5.54 11.58 9.32
C ASN A 51 -5.74 12.22 7.94
N LEU A 52 -4.68 12.32 7.14
CA LEU A 52 -4.71 12.83 5.76
C LEU A 52 -4.90 11.72 4.72
N ALA A 53 -4.82 10.47 5.15
CA ALA A 53 -5.14 9.28 4.38
C ALA A 53 -5.80 8.23 5.27
N LYS A 54 -6.40 7.21 4.66
CA LYS A 54 -6.93 6.05 5.40
C LYS A 54 -5.77 5.21 5.94
N ASP A 55 -5.88 4.76 7.19
CA ASP A 55 -4.92 3.84 7.81
C ASP A 55 -5.13 2.40 7.30
N GLU A 56 -4.66 2.17 6.08
CA GLU A 56 -4.69 0.87 5.41
C GLU A 56 -3.88 -0.20 6.17
N LEU A 57 -2.81 0.17 6.89
CA LEU A 57 -2.02 -0.80 7.66
C LEU A 57 -2.84 -1.39 8.82
N SER A 58 -3.56 -0.56 9.55
CA SER A 58 -4.47 -1.02 10.61
C SER A 58 -5.63 -1.85 10.05
N GLU A 59 -6.18 -1.48 8.89
CA GLU A 59 -7.21 -2.29 8.23
C GLU A 59 -6.69 -3.66 7.80
N LEU A 60 -5.49 -3.75 7.22
CA LEU A 60 -4.86 -5.03 6.92
C LEU A 60 -4.60 -5.86 8.18
N GLY A 61 -4.28 -5.21 9.31
CA GLY A 61 -4.17 -5.85 10.62
C GLY A 61 -5.45 -6.56 11.07
N LYS A 62 -6.63 -6.09 10.64
CA LYS A 62 -7.91 -6.78 10.87
C LYS A 62 -8.10 -7.94 9.89
N VAL A 63 -7.71 -7.75 8.62
CA VAL A 63 -7.85 -8.78 7.57
C VAL A 63 -7.03 -10.02 7.88
N VAL A 64 -5.81 -9.89 8.43
CA VAL A 64 -4.97 -11.06 8.77
C VAL A 64 -5.57 -11.95 9.86
N LEU A 65 -6.59 -11.49 10.58
CA LEU A 65 -7.31 -12.27 11.58
C LEU A 65 -8.52 -13.00 11.01
N GLN A 66 -8.87 -12.76 9.75
CA GLN A 66 -10.01 -13.37 9.07
C GLN A 66 -9.59 -14.68 8.41
N GLU A 67 -10.44 -15.71 8.49
CA GLU A 67 -10.17 -17.02 7.86
C GLU A 67 -10.02 -16.93 6.34
N ASP A 68 -10.73 -15.99 5.71
CA ASP A 68 -10.69 -15.72 4.27
C ASP A 68 -9.76 -14.55 3.89
N GLY A 69 -8.95 -14.05 4.84
CA GLY A 69 -7.98 -13.00 4.61
C GLY A 69 -6.92 -13.41 3.58
N ASN A 70 -6.88 -12.73 2.44
CA ASN A 70 -5.95 -13.02 1.35
C ASN A 70 -5.18 -11.77 0.92
N ILE A 71 -3.90 -11.72 1.31
CA ILE A 71 -3.02 -10.56 1.09
C ILE A 71 -1.77 -11.01 0.34
N ILE A 72 -1.50 -10.38 -0.81
CA ILE A 72 -0.19 -10.43 -1.48
C ILE A 72 0.63 -9.26 -0.96
N LYS A 73 1.60 -9.58 -0.08
CA LYS A 73 2.50 -8.62 0.55
C LYS A 73 3.82 -8.52 -0.21
N LEU A 74 4.09 -7.35 -0.78
CA LEU A 74 5.35 -7.03 -1.46
C LEU A 74 6.33 -6.37 -0.48
N PRO A 75 7.66 -6.42 -0.71
CA PRO A 75 8.63 -5.72 0.12
C PRO A 75 8.33 -4.21 0.22
N ASN A 76 8.47 -3.63 1.42
CA ASN A 76 8.25 -2.21 1.69
C ASN A 76 9.39 -1.65 2.56
N ILE A 77 9.49 -0.33 2.66
CA ILE A 77 10.51 0.33 3.46
C ILE A 77 10.25 0.17 4.97
N SER A 78 11.24 -0.35 5.69
CA SER A 78 11.43 -0.13 7.13
C SER A 78 12.31 1.11 7.31
N ALA A 79 11.67 2.27 7.46
CA ALA A 79 12.33 3.56 7.26
C ALA A 79 13.39 3.85 8.33
N SER A 80 14.59 4.21 7.88
CA SER A 80 15.56 4.92 8.71
C SER A 80 15.08 6.35 9.00
N VAL A 81 15.74 7.02 9.97
CA VAL A 81 15.45 8.44 10.26
C VAL A 81 15.67 9.34 9.05
N GLY A 82 16.69 9.07 8.22
CA GLY A 82 16.95 9.81 6.99
C GLY A 82 15.79 9.69 6.00
N GLN A 83 15.39 8.45 5.68
CA GLN A 83 14.28 8.18 4.76
C GLN A 83 12.96 8.78 5.24
N LEU A 84 12.70 8.76 6.56
CA LEU A 84 11.49 9.38 7.11
C LEU A 84 11.50 10.90 6.91
N LYS A 85 12.63 11.57 7.17
CA LYS A 85 12.77 13.02 6.95
C LYS A 85 12.64 13.39 5.47
N ASP A 86 13.24 12.61 4.58
CA ASP A 86 13.15 12.83 3.14
C ASP A 86 11.70 12.67 2.65
N CYS A 87 10.98 11.64 3.13
CA CYS A 87 9.57 11.45 2.84
C CYS A 87 8.70 12.61 3.35
N ILE A 88 8.94 13.10 4.57
CA ILE A 88 8.21 14.24 5.13
C ILE A 88 8.48 15.50 4.30
N ALA A 89 9.74 15.77 3.94
CA ALA A 89 10.11 16.92 3.12
C ALA A 89 9.49 16.85 1.71
N GLU A 90 9.43 15.67 1.09
CA GLU A 90 8.76 15.48 -0.20
C GLU A 90 7.25 15.76 -0.09
N LEU A 91 6.58 15.23 0.93
CA LEU A 91 5.16 15.47 1.18
C LEU A 91 4.86 16.96 1.48
N GLN A 92 5.69 17.62 2.27
CA GLN A 92 5.60 19.07 2.51
C GLN A 92 5.75 19.84 1.19
N GLY A 93 6.68 19.44 0.32
CA GLY A 93 6.84 20.00 -1.02
C GLY A 93 5.62 19.78 -1.94
N GLN A 94 4.82 18.75 -1.68
CA GLN A 94 3.55 18.48 -2.36
C GLN A 94 2.35 19.23 -1.72
N GLY A 95 2.57 20.00 -0.65
CA GLY A 95 1.56 20.84 -0.01
C GLY A 95 0.85 20.20 1.19
N PHE A 96 1.35 19.08 1.71
CA PHE A 96 0.84 18.51 2.95
C PHE A 96 1.40 19.25 4.17
N ASP A 97 0.52 19.81 5.00
CA ASP A 97 0.86 20.49 6.26
C ASP A 97 1.06 19.47 7.39
N ILE A 98 2.15 18.72 7.30
CA ILE A 98 2.61 17.77 8.32
C ILE A 98 3.92 18.28 8.93
N PRO A 99 4.14 18.10 10.24
CA PRO A 99 5.34 18.59 10.91
C PRO A 99 6.62 17.83 10.50
#